data_AF-A0A7G5XGE5-F1
#
_entry.id   AF-A0A7G5XGE5-F1
#
_cell.length_a   1.000
_cell.length_b   1.000
_cell.length_c   1.000
_cell.angle_alpha   90.00
_cell.angle_beta   90.00
_cell.angle_gamma   90.00
#
_symmetry.space_group_name_H-M   'P 1'
#
loop_
_entity.id
_entity.type
_entity.pdbx_description
1 polymer ?
#
loop_
_entity_poly.entity_id
_entity_poly.type
_entity_poly.pdbx_seq_one_letter_code
_entity_poly.pdbx_strand_id
1 'polypeptide(L)'
;MEEKSPPSTSDSQQQEPQLNIPATDEPIIEGEQPITHNPPPVTEQDMEVHHHAHDPAAPHHKKNWKSYFWEFLMLFLAVFCGFLAEYQLEQTIERHREKEFIISMIEDAEADTAMIHEVIPENLSRIAYADSQAIASINYKGTQIENSRIYRFHRYFVYRPDLIYPTDRTLFQLKNSGGMRLIRNKKAAACIDAYDRRGKMVINQQSYYEEYLTQTTEASAKLLNYVELHKKSKTSRLTYDSVKLINPDQTKLLELANKSIMFKGVMQMYVVRLQEMEKEAINLIATLKKEYHLE
;
A
#
# COMPACT_ATOMS: atom_id res chain seq x y z
N MET A 1 -53.58 24.90 33.38
CA MET A 1 -52.82 25.44 34.52
C MET A 1 -52.12 24.26 35.16
N GLU A 2 -50.94 23.92 34.66
CA GLU A 2 -49.95 23.11 35.37
C GLU A 2 -48.63 23.34 34.66
N GLU A 3 -47.77 24.07 35.35
CA GLU A 3 -46.41 24.44 35.00
C GLU A 3 -45.51 23.32 35.51
N LYS A 4 -44.72 22.70 34.63
CA LYS A 4 -43.59 21.85 35.05
C LYS A 4 -42.38 22.14 34.20
N SER A 5 -41.41 22.74 34.88
CA SER A 5 -40.07 23.12 34.43
C SER A 5 -39.27 21.93 33.88
N PRO A 6 -38.35 22.16 32.93
CA PRO A 6 -37.38 21.16 32.51
C PRO A 6 -36.23 21.02 33.53
N PRO A 7 -35.63 19.82 33.70
CA PRO A 7 -34.52 19.64 34.62
C PRO A 7 -33.17 20.01 33.98
N SER A 8 -32.44 20.85 34.72
CA SER A 8 -31.01 20.76 35.07
C SER A 8 -30.05 20.08 34.09
N THR A 9 -29.16 20.90 33.53
CA THR A 9 -27.85 20.56 32.97
C THR A 9 -26.98 19.78 33.95
N SER A 10 -26.46 18.64 33.51
CA SER A 10 -25.43 17.83 34.18
C SER A 10 -24.17 17.86 33.31
N ASP A 11 -23.12 18.51 33.82
CA ASP A 11 -21.75 18.36 33.31
C ASP A 11 -21.40 16.89 33.23
N SER A 12 -21.00 16.42 32.04
CA SER A 12 -20.42 15.09 31.85
C SER A 12 -19.07 15.28 31.18
N GLN A 13 -18.03 15.19 32.00
CA GLN A 13 -16.64 15.09 31.58
C GLN A 13 -16.49 13.88 30.64
N GLN A 14 -15.92 14.08 29.46
CA GLN A 14 -15.50 13.01 28.58
C GLN A 14 -14.28 12.32 29.20
N GLN A 15 -14.48 11.07 29.62
CA GLN A 15 -13.42 10.13 29.99
C GLN A 15 -13.15 9.24 28.78
N GLU A 16 -11.92 9.28 28.24
CA GLU A 16 -11.47 8.36 27.20
C GLU A 16 -11.30 6.92 27.75
N PRO A 17 -11.46 5.87 26.91
CA PRO A 17 -11.37 4.49 27.35
C PRO A 17 -9.90 4.06 27.49
N GLN A 18 -9.49 3.66 28.69
CA GLN A 18 -8.22 2.96 28.91
C GLN A 18 -8.37 1.47 28.53
N LEU A 19 -7.56 1.04 27.56
CA LEU A 19 -7.44 -0.36 27.16
C LEU A 19 -6.47 -1.07 28.13
N ASN A 20 -6.97 -2.06 28.86
CA ASN A 20 -6.22 -2.89 29.79
C ASN A 20 -5.62 -4.10 29.05
N ILE A 21 -4.29 -4.27 29.05
CA ILE A 21 -3.59 -5.43 28.49
C ILE A 21 -2.79 -6.11 29.63
N PRO A 22 -2.77 -7.46 29.73
CA PRO A 22 -2.15 -8.15 30.86
C PRO A 22 -0.62 -8.10 30.80
N ALA A 23 0.01 -8.05 31.98
CA ALA A 23 1.46 -8.12 32.15
C ALA A 23 1.97 -9.54 31.84
N THR A 24 2.95 -9.63 30.96
CA THR A 24 3.85 -10.78 30.79
C THR A 24 5.26 -10.31 31.04
N ASP A 25 5.88 -10.84 32.10
CA ASP A 25 7.28 -10.66 32.44
C ASP A 25 8.17 -11.47 31.49
N GLU A 26 8.83 -10.80 30.55
CA GLU A 26 10.04 -11.30 29.89
C GLU A 26 11.06 -10.15 29.71
N PRO A 27 12.37 -10.43 29.83
CA PRO A 27 13.40 -9.42 30.01
C PRO A 27 13.69 -8.65 28.71
N ILE A 28 13.79 -7.34 28.83
CA ILE A 28 14.17 -6.41 27.76
C ILE A 28 15.67 -6.62 27.44
N ILE A 29 15.98 -7.06 26.23
CA ILE A 29 17.33 -6.94 25.65
C ILE A 29 17.40 -5.57 24.97
N GLU A 30 18.15 -4.65 25.57
CA GLU A 30 18.50 -3.37 24.94
C GLU A 30 19.52 -3.61 23.81
N GLY A 31 19.14 -3.23 22.58
CA GLY A 31 20.06 -3.18 21.45
C GLY A 31 21.04 -2.01 21.60
N GLU A 32 22.32 -2.31 21.48
CA GLU A 32 23.44 -1.38 21.60
C GLU A 32 23.30 -0.12 20.73
N GLN A 33 23.40 1.04 21.37
CA GLN A 33 23.74 2.32 20.74
C GLN A 33 25.19 2.25 20.22
N PRO A 34 25.54 2.89 19.09
CA PRO A 34 26.93 2.96 18.66
C PRO A 34 27.76 3.71 19.70
N ILE A 35 28.72 3.01 20.28
CA ILE A 35 29.67 3.54 21.27
C ILE A 35 30.55 4.59 20.59
N THR A 36 30.31 5.87 20.86
CA THR A 36 31.34 6.90 20.69
C THR A 36 32.37 6.71 21.79
N HIS A 37 33.55 6.20 21.42
CA HIS A 37 34.70 6.06 22.31
C HIS A 37 35.31 7.45 22.58
N ASN A 38 34.81 8.14 23.61
CA ASN A 38 35.55 9.24 24.23
C ASN A 38 36.59 8.63 25.19
N PRO A 39 37.89 8.92 25.04
CA PRO A 39 38.89 8.41 25.97
C PRO A 39 38.72 9.04 27.37
N PRO A 40 38.99 8.30 28.46
CA PRO A 40 38.90 8.81 29.82
C PRO A 40 39.96 9.89 30.12
N PRO A 41 39.71 10.77 31.11
CA PRO A 41 40.65 11.83 31.47
C PRO A 41 41.91 11.19 32.07
N VAL A 42 43.04 11.41 31.41
CA VAL A 42 44.36 10.97 31.87
C VAL A 42 44.79 11.87 33.02
N THR A 43 45.00 11.27 34.19
CA THR A 43 45.67 11.88 35.33
C THR A 43 47.15 12.10 35.00
N GLU A 44 47.64 13.34 35.17
CA GLU A 44 49.01 13.77 34.91
C GLU A 44 50.05 12.95 35.70
N GLN A 45 50.96 12.29 34.99
CA GLN A 45 52.33 12.04 35.44
C GLN A 45 53.29 12.19 34.25
N ASP A 46 54.13 13.22 34.34
CA ASP A 46 55.31 13.52 33.52
C ASP A 46 55.11 13.54 32.00
N MET A 47 54.33 14.52 31.55
CA MET A 47 54.59 15.09 30.24
C MET A 47 55.87 15.90 30.36
N GLU A 48 56.97 15.36 29.81
CA GLU A 48 58.14 16.14 29.45
C GLU A 48 57.66 17.24 28.51
N VAL A 49 57.33 18.38 29.11
CA VAL A 49 57.04 19.63 28.42
C VAL A 49 58.32 19.95 27.68
N HIS A 50 58.39 19.58 26.41
CA HIS A 50 59.14 20.35 25.47
C HIS A 50 58.63 21.78 25.63
N HIS A 51 59.38 22.57 26.39
CA HIS A 51 59.34 24.00 26.32
C HIS A 51 59.59 24.34 24.85
N HIS A 52 58.52 24.42 24.06
CA HIS A 52 58.49 25.42 23.01
C HIS A 52 58.70 26.71 23.76
N ALA A 53 59.94 27.16 23.76
CA ALA A 53 60.42 28.34 24.41
C ALA A 53 59.53 29.52 23.97
N HIS A 54 58.47 29.78 24.72
CA HIS A 54 57.96 31.11 24.90
C HIS A 54 58.87 31.74 25.93
N ASP A 55 60.04 32.13 25.43
CA ASP A 55 60.91 33.08 26.10
C ASP A 55 60.04 34.32 26.43
N PRO A 56 59.80 34.65 27.72
CA PRO A 56 59.05 35.84 28.09
C PRO A 56 59.84 37.13 27.79
N ALA A 57 61.07 37.00 27.29
CA ALA A 57 61.89 38.08 26.76
C ALA A 57 62.03 38.08 25.23
N ALA A 58 61.31 37.23 24.49
CA ALA A 58 61.13 37.41 23.05
C ALA A 58 60.13 38.55 22.82
N PRO A 59 60.39 39.49 21.88
CA PRO A 59 59.51 40.63 21.68
C PRO A 59 58.11 40.10 21.42
N HIS A 60 57.08 40.71 22.00
CA HIS A 60 55.72 40.60 21.49
C HIS A 60 55.82 40.75 19.98
N HIS A 61 55.80 39.63 19.26
CA HIS A 61 55.84 39.66 17.81
C HIS A 61 54.51 40.32 17.49
N LYS A 62 54.54 41.62 17.18
CA LYS A 62 53.39 42.36 16.68
C LYS A 62 52.81 41.45 15.62
N LYS A 63 51.67 40.81 15.88
CA LYS A 63 51.04 39.94 14.90
C LYS A 63 50.71 40.87 13.75
N ASN A 64 51.55 40.81 12.72
CA ASN A 64 51.35 41.61 11.53
C ASN A 64 49.98 41.20 10.98
N TRP A 65 49.22 42.12 10.41
CA TRP A 65 47.89 41.84 9.83
C TRP A 65 47.83 40.49 9.09
N LYS A 66 48.89 40.16 8.34
CA LYS A 66 49.05 38.88 7.65
C LYS A 66 48.84 37.65 8.55
N SER A 67 49.37 37.64 9.78
CA SER A 67 49.18 36.56 10.76
C SER A 67 47.73 36.41 11.18
N TYR A 68 47.03 37.51 11.49
CA TYR A 68 45.59 37.47 11.79
C TYR A 68 44.76 37.02 10.58
N PHE A 69 45.13 37.43 9.37
CA PHE A 69 44.47 36.97 8.16
C PHE A 69 44.65 35.47 7.93
N TRP A 70 45.85 34.91 8.14
CA TRP A 70 46.09 33.48 8.01
C TRP A 70 45.41 32.66 9.12
N GLU A 71 45.33 33.18 10.35
CA GLU A 71 44.56 32.56 11.44
C GLU A 71 43.06 32.57 11.14
N PHE A 72 42.52 33.71 10.69
CA PHE A 72 41.14 33.78 10.21
C PHE A 72 40.90 32.83 9.05
N LEU A 73 41.79 32.79 8.06
CA LEU A 73 41.66 31.92 6.89
C LEU A 73 41.70 30.44 7.29
N MET A 74 42.53 30.05 8.25
CA MET A 74 42.57 28.69 8.78
C MET A 74 41.24 28.32 9.44
N LEU A 75 40.72 29.16 10.35
CA LEU A 75 39.46 28.91 11.04
C LEU A 75 38.26 28.95 10.09
N PHE A 76 38.24 29.92 9.17
CA PHE A 76 37.25 30.04 8.12
C PHE A 76 37.26 28.81 7.23
N LEU A 77 38.44 28.36 6.76
CA LEU A 77 38.55 27.18 5.91
C LEU A 77 38.13 25.92 6.65
N ALA A 78 38.48 25.77 7.94
CA ALA A 78 38.06 24.63 8.74
C ALA A 78 36.52 24.51 8.81
N VAL A 79 35.84 25.62 9.12
CA VAL A 79 34.36 25.66 9.19
C VAL A 79 33.74 25.53 7.80
N PHE A 80 34.28 26.23 6.79
CA PHE A 80 33.81 26.19 5.41
C PHE A 80 33.92 24.80 4.79
N CYS A 81 35.05 24.12 4.99
CA CYS A 81 35.25 22.74 4.53
C CYS A 81 34.32 21.77 5.26
N GLY A 82 34.06 21.96 6.56
CA GLY A 82 33.06 21.18 7.29
C GLY A 82 31.69 21.25 6.63
N PHE A 83 31.18 22.46 6.40
CA PHE A 83 29.89 22.66 5.71
C PHE A 83 29.89 22.11 4.27
N LEU A 84 30.99 22.28 3.53
CA LEU A 84 31.08 21.75 2.16
C LEU A 84 31.10 20.22 2.12
N ALA A 85 31.77 19.58 3.09
CA ALA A 85 31.82 18.13 3.21
C ALA A 85 30.44 17.56 3.56
N GLU A 86 29.73 18.18 4.52
CA GLU A 86 28.36 17.80 4.87
C GLU A 86 27.40 17.93 3.68
N TYR A 87 27.45 19.06 2.96
CA TYR A 87 26.63 19.28 1.77
C TYR A 87 26.86 18.23 0.68
N GLN A 88 28.13 17.89 0.40
CA GLN A 88 28.47 16.86 -0.59
C GLN A 88 28.05 15.45 -0.13
N LEU A 89 28.25 15.13 1.14
CA LEU A 89 27.85 13.85 1.72
C LEU A 89 26.33 13.66 1.65
N GLU A 90 25.56 14.68 2.08
CA GLU A 90 24.10 14.66 2.03
C GLU A 90 23.60 14.46 0.60
N GLN A 91 24.12 15.24 -0.36
CA GLN A 91 23.73 15.11 -1.76
C GLN A 91 24.02 13.69 -2.31
N THR A 92 25.13 13.09 -1.90
CA THR A 92 25.51 11.73 -2.30
C THR A 92 24.56 10.69 -1.72
N ILE A 93 24.27 10.78 -0.42
CA ILE A 93 23.31 9.89 0.27
C ILE A 93 21.92 10.01 -0.34
N GLU A 94 21.45 11.24 -0.63
CA GLU A 94 20.15 11.45 -1.28
C GLU A 94 20.10 10.84 -2.68
N ARG A 95 21.20 10.90 -3.47
CA ARG A 95 21.28 10.22 -4.78
C ARG A 95 21.16 8.70 -4.64
N HIS A 96 21.81 8.14 -3.63
CA HIS A 96 21.78 6.70 -3.40
C HIS A 96 20.36 6.25 -3.02
N ARG A 97 19.74 6.91 -2.05
CA ARG A 97 18.36 6.64 -1.60
C ARG A 97 17.35 6.82 -2.72
N GLU A 98 17.47 7.88 -3.52
CA GLU A 98 16.63 8.07 -4.70
C GLU A 98 16.72 6.86 -5.62
N LYS A 99 17.93 6.38 -5.93
CA LYS A 99 18.11 5.20 -6.80
C LYS A 99 17.49 3.93 -6.20
N GLU A 100 17.65 3.70 -4.89
CA GLU A 100 17.04 2.56 -4.20
C GLU A 100 15.51 2.59 -4.31
N PHE A 101 14.87 3.74 -4.05
CA PHE A 101 13.42 3.88 -4.23
C PHE A 101 12.97 3.61 -5.66
N ILE A 102 13.74 4.04 -6.65
CA ILE A 102 13.41 3.83 -8.06
C ILE A 102 13.47 2.34 -8.43
N ILE A 103 14.46 1.61 -7.92
CA ILE A 103 14.56 0.16 -8.11
C ILE A 103 13.37 -0.53 -7.46
N SER A 104 13.04 -0.22 -6.21
CA SER A 104 11.89 -0.82 -5.52
C SER A 104 10.56 -0.45 -6.17
N MET A 105 10.40 0.75 -6.74
CA MET A 105 9.20 1.12 -7.51
C MET A 105 9.06 0.28 -8.79
N ILE A 106 10.16 -0.10 -9.44
CA ILE A 106 10.13 -0.99 -10.60
C ILE A 106 9.69 -2.38 -10.17
N GLU A 107 10.28 -2.93 -9.11
CA GLU A 107 9.95 -4.26 -8.57
C GLU A 107 8.46 -4.34 -8.16
N ASP A 108 7.96 -3.32 -7.45
CA ASP A 108 6.55 -3.23 -7.06
C ASP A 108 5.62 -3.21 -8.29
N ALA A 109 5.97 -2.45 -9.34
CA ALA A 109 5.18 -2.35 -10.56
C ALA A 109 5.23 -3.64 -11.41
N GLU A 110 6.35 -4.36 -11.41
CA GLU A 110 6.49 -5.67 -12.07
C GLU A 110 5.63 -6.73 -11.36
N ALA A 111 5.64 -6.76 -10.04
CA ALA A 111 4.79 -7.63 -9.24
C ALA A 111 3.30 -7.36 -9.50
N ASP A 112 2.90 -6.09 -9.50
CA ASP A 112 1.52 -5.70 -9.78
C ASP A 112 1.08 -6.09 -11.20
N THR A 113 1.95 -5.92 -12.20
CA THR A 113 1.69 -6.34 -13.58
C THR A 113 1.51 -7.86 -13.68
N ALA A 114 2.33 -8.64 -12.98
CA ALA A 114 2.20 -10.10 -12.95
C ALA A 114 0.85 -10.54 -12.34
N MET A 115 0.45 -9.94 -11.21
CA MET A 115 -0.85 -10.21 -10.59
C MET A 115 -2.02 -9.81 -11.50
N ILE A 116 -1.94 -8.66 -12.17
CA ILE A 116 -2.98 -8.18 -13.09
C ILE A 116 -3.21 -9.19 -14.24
N HIS A 117 -2.14 -9.76 -14.80
CA HIS A 117 -2.24 -10.76 -15.86
C HIS A 117 -2.95 -12.04 -15.42
N GLU A 118 -2.86 -12.42 -14.14
CA GLU A 118 -3.56 -13.59 -13.59
C GLU A 118 -5.05 -13.29 -13.35
N VAL A 119 -5.38 -12.11 -12.83
CA VAL A 119 -6.73 -11.77 -12.37
C VAL A 119 -7.68 -11.33 -13.50
N ILE A 120 -7.17 -10.75 -14.59
CA ILE A 120 -8.00 -10.32 -15.73
C ILE A 120 -8.75 -11.51 -16.37
N PRO A 121 -8.08 -12.61 -16.78
CA PRO A 121 -8.76 -13.76 -17.38
C PRO A 121 -9.84 -14.38 -16.48
N GLU A 122 -9.59 -14.43 -15.16
CA GLU A 122 -10.56 -14.94 -14.19
C GLU A 122 -11.82 -14.07 -14.15
N ASN A 123 -11.68 -12.75 -14.11
CA ASN A 123 -12.82 -11.84 -14.14
C ASN A 123 -13.56 -11.86 -15.48
N LEU A 124 -12.86 -12.00 -16.61
CA LEU A 124 -13.49 -12.17 -17.92
C LEU A 124 -14.33 -13.46 -18.00
N SER A 125 -13.82 -14.57 -17.46
CA SER A 125 -14.57 -15.82 -17.34
C SER A 125 -15.85 -15.62 -16.54
N ARG A 126 -15.77 -14.90 -15.41
CA ARG A 126 -16.92 -14.63 -14.54
C ARG A 126 -17.95 -13.69 -15.16
N ILE A 127 -17.52 -12.71 -15.94
CA ILE A 127 -18.40 -11.87 -16.76
C ILE A 127 -19.25 -12.74 -17.70
N ALA A 128 -18.66 -13.75 -18.35
CA ALA A 128 -19.39 -14.67 -19.21
C ALA A 128 -20.40 -15.56 -18.43
N TYR A 129 -20.03 -15.98 -17.21
CA TYR A 129 -20.96 -16.70 -16.34
C TYR A 129 -22.09 -15.82 -15.81
N ALA A 130 -21.87 -14.52 -15.60
CA ALA A 130 -22.93 -13.59 -15.20
C ALA A 130 -24.01 -13.47 -16.28
N ASP A 131 -23.62 -13.38 -17.56
CA ASP A 131 -24.55 -13.41 -18.69
C ASP A 131 -25.34 -14.73 -18.73
N SER A 132 -24.62 -15.85 -18.59
CA SER A 132 -25.24 -17.18 -18.59
C SER A 132 -26.23 -17.35 -17.43
N GLN A 133 -25.89 -16.82 -16.26
CA GLN A 133 -26.75 -16.80 -15.07
C GLN A 133 -28.02 -15.98 -15.31
N ALA A 134 -27.90 -14.76 -15.83
CA ALA A 134 -29.04 -13.90 -16.10
C ALA A 134 -30.01 -14.54 -17.13
N ILE A 135 -29.48 -15.08 -18.22
CA ILE A 135 -30.27 -15.76 -19.26
C ILE A 135 -30.97 -16.99 -18.69
N ALA A 136 -30.27 -17.79 -17.86
CA ALA A 136 -30.85 -18.97 -17.24
C ALA A 136 -31.96 -18.63 -16.25
N SER A 137 -31.79 -17.55 -15.48
CA SER A 137 -32.80 -17.07 -14.53
C SER A 137 -34.06 -16.51 -15.22
N ILE A 138 -33.91 -15.74 -16.31
CA ILE A 138 -35.07 -15.17 -17.04
C ILE A 138 -35.90 -16.26 -17.74
N ASN A 139 -35.23 -17.26 -18.32
CA ASN A 139 -35.89 -18.28 -19.13
C ASN A 139 -36.30 -19.54 -18.35
N TYR A 140 -36.25 -19.49 -17.02
CA TYR A 140 -36.49 -20.65 -16.16
C TYR A 140 -37.93 -21.18 -16.28
N LYS A 141 -38.09 -22.49 -16.50
CA LYS A 141 -39.38 -23.18 -16.63
C LYS A 141 -39.57 -24.35 -15.65
N GLY A 142 -38.65 -24.54 -14.70
CA GLY A 142 -38.77 -25.57 -13.67
C GLY A 142 -38.17 -26.93 -14.01
N THR A 143 -37.47 -27.07 -15.14
CA THR A 143 -36.87 -28.36 -15.52
C THR A 143 -35.62 -28.67 -14.68
N GLN A 144 -35.31 -29.97 -14.55
CA GLN A 144 -34.11 -30.38 -13.82
C GLN A 144 -32.82 -29.85 -14.45
N ILE A 145 -32.76 -29.80 -15.78
CA ILE A 145 -31.61 -29.26 -16.53
C ILE A 145 -31.42 -27.77 -16.23
N GLU A 146 -32.50 -27.00 -16.12
CA GLU A 146 -32.44 -25.57 -15.77
C GLU A 146 -31.97 -25.36 -14.32
N ASN A 147 -32.43 -26.20 -13.37
CA ASN A 147 -31.90 -26.19 -12.00
C ASN A 147 -30.38 -26.40 -11.99
N SER A 148 -29.90 -27.44 -12.67
CA SER A 148 -28.46 -27.74 -12.74
C SER A 148 -27.65 -26.61 -13.39
N ARG A 149 -28.21 -25.94 -14.41
CA ARG A 149 -27.58 -24.80 -15.08
C ARG A 149 -27.46 -23.59 -14.15
N ILE A 150 -28.53 -23.22 -13.45
CA ILE A 150 -28.49 -22.10 -12.50
C ILE A 150 -27.44 -22.35 -11.41
N TYR A 151 -27.40 -23.52 -10.80
CA TYR A 151 -26.37 -23.82 -9.79
C TYR A 151 -24.94 -23.76 -10.36
N ARG A 152 -24.75 -24.30 -11.58
CA ARG A 152 -23.45 -24.29 -12.25
C ARG A 152 -22.98 -22.88 -12.55
N PHE A 153 -23.79 -22.09 -13.25
CA PHE A 153 -23.43 -20.73 -13.63
C PHE A 153 -23.22 -19.87 -12.40
N HIS A 154 -24.11 -19.97 -11.42
CA HIS A 154 -24.01 -19.21 -10.18
C HIS A 154 -22.70 -19.48 -9.44
N ARG A 155 -22.29 -20.74 -9.29
CA ARG A 155 -21.02 -21.08 -8.61
C ARG A 155 -19.82 -20.39 -9.23
N TYR A 156 -19.70 -20.41 -10.56
CA TYR A 156 -18.57 -19.78 -11.23
C TYR A 156 -18.69 -18.26 -11.27
N PHE A 157 -19.92 -17.73 -11.33
CA PHE A 157 -20.19 -16.31 -11.31
C PHE A 157 -19.84 -15.63 -9.97
N VAL A 158 -20.28 -16.19 -8.84
CA VAL A 158 -20.03 -15.60 -7.51
C VAL A 158 -18.71 -16.04 -6.87
N TYR A 159 -17.93 -16.90 -7.54
CA TYR A 159 -16.58 -17.25 -7.10
C TYR A 159 -15.73 -15.98 -7.00
N ARG A 160 -15.25 -15.61 -5.80
CA ARG A 160 -14.40 -14.43 -5.62
C ARG A 160 -12.94 -14.81 -5.92
N PRO A 161 -12.32 -14.28 -6.99
CA PRO A 161 -10.89 -14.36 -7.21
C PRO A 161 -10.20 -13.46 -6.19
N ASP A 162 -8.92 -13.71 -5.98
CA ASP A 162 -8.12 -12.85 -5.12
C ASP A 162 -8.09 -11.44 -5.73
N LEU A 163 -8.62 -10.47 -4.99
CA LEU A 163 -8.58 -9.06 -5.37
C LEU A 163 -7.14 -8.58 -5.24
N ILE A 164 -6.69 -7.76 -6.19
CA ILE A 164 -5.31 -7.25 -6.20
C ILE A 164 -5.22 -6.10 -5.21
N TYR A 165 -4.30 -6.17 -4.28
CA TYR A 165 -3.87 -5.01 -3.53
C TYR A 165 -2.57 -4.54 -4.18
N PRO A 166 -2.57 -3.39 -4.89
CA PRO A 166 -1.36 -2.85 -5.48
C PRO A 166 -0.25 -2.80 -4.43
N THR A 167 0.95 -3.24 -4.83
CA THR A 167 2.11 -3.25 -3.96
C THR A 167 2.43 -1.81 -3.55
N ASP A 168 2.18 -1.49 -2.28
CA ASP A 168 2.20 -0.11 -1.79
C ASP A 168 3.43 0.19 -0.93
N ARG A 169 4.31 -0.79 -0.70
CA ARG A 169 5.47 -0.66 0.19
C ARG A 169 6.32 0.56 -0.16
N THR A 170 6.76 0.68 -1.41
CA THR A 170 7.65 1.77 -1.81
C THR A 170 6.92 3.11 -1.84
N LEU A 171 5.68 3.15 -2.32
CA LEU A 171 4.84 4.35 -2.31
C LEU A 171 4.56 4.84 -0.87
N PHE A 172 4.30 3.93 0.05
CA PHE A 172 4.07 4.22 1.47
C PHE A 172 5.32 4.82 2.09
N GLN A 173 6.49 4.24 1.83
CA GLN A 173 7.76 4.78 2.31
C GLN A 173 8.05 6.16 1.72
N LEU A 174 7.90 6.33 0.40
CA LEU A 174 8.11 7.61 -0.28
C LEU A 174 7.21 8.72 0.28
N LYS A 175 5.94 8.43 0.56
CA LYS A 175 4.98 9.41 1.09
C LYS A 175 5.23 9.74 2.56
N ASN A 176 5.46 8.73 3.40
CA ASN A 176 5.49 8.92 4.85
C ASN A 176 6.87 9.33 5.38
N SER A 177 7.96 9.04 4.65
CA SER A 177 9.32 9.48 5.03
C SER A 177 9.71 10.86 4.44
N GLY A 178 8.81 11.49 3.68
CA GLY A 178 9.15 12.65 2.85
C GLY A 178 10.04 12.31 1.65
N GLY A 179 10.23 11.03 1.34
CA GLY A 179 11.06 10.52 0.24
C GLY A 179 10.66 11.03 -1.14
N MET A 180 9.39 11.45 -1.34
CA MET A 180 8.97 12.10 -2.59
C MET A 180 9.83 13.34 -2.95
N ARG A 181 10.38 14.06 -1.97
CA ARG A 181 11.28 15.21 -2.23
C ARG A 181 12.63 14.79 -2.85
N LEU A 182 13.02 13.54 -2.65
CA LEU A 182 14.29 12.99 -3.14
C LEU A 182 14.23 12.65 -4.63
N ILE A 183 13.03 12.44 -5.19
CA ILE A 183 12.85 12.14 -6.62
C ILE A 183 13.02 13.43 -7.44
N ARG A 184 14.24 13.66 -7.93
CA ARG A 184 14.61 14.90 -8.65
C ARG A 184 14.14 14.88 -10.10
N ASN A 185 14.02 13.70 -10.69
CA ASN A 185 13.53 13.57 -12.06
C ASN A 185 12.01 13.82 -12.09
N LYS A 186 11.62 14.96 -12.68
CA LYS A 186 10.20 15.38 -12.75
C LYS A 186 9.32 14.39 -13.51
N LYS A 187 9.85 13.71 -14.54
CA LYS A 187 9.08 12.71 -15.28
C LYS A 187 8.86 11.47 -14.43
N ALA A 188 9.90 11.00 -13.73
CA ALA A 188 9.78 9.88 -12.80
C ALA A 188 8.74 10.16 -11.72
N ALA A 189 8.81 11.33 -11.08
CA ALA A 189 7.83 11.76 -10.08
C ALA A 189 6.39 11.77 -10.64
N ALA A 190 6.20 12.30 -11.85
CA ALA A 190 4.89 12.33 -12.50
C ALA A 190 4.35 10.91 -12.83
N CYS A 191 5.22 10.00 -13.28
CA CYS A 191 4.84 8.60 -13.53
C CYS A 191 4.48 7.87 -12.24
N ILE A 192 5.24 8.08 -11.15
CA ILE A 192 4.95 7.50 -9.83
C ILE A 192 3.56 7.96 -9.34
N ASP A 193 3.24 9.26 -9.48
CA ASP A 193 1.93 9.79 -9.12
C ASP A 193 0.79 9.23 -9.99
N ALA A 194 1.03 9.10 -11.30
CA ALA A 194 0.04 8.52 -12.22
C ALA A 194 -0.27 7.06 -11.89
N TYR A 195 0.76 6.28 -11.59
CA TYR A 195 0.66 4.90 -11.13
C TYR A 195 -0.14 4.79 -9.82
N ASP A 196 0.22 5.57 -8.80
CA ASP A 196 -0.47 5.60 -7.51
C ASP A 196 -1.97 5.95 -7.66
N ARG A 197 -2.28 6.94 -8.51
CA ARG A 197 -3.66 7.33 -8.80
C ARG A 197 -4.45 6.19 -9.44
N ARG A 198 -3.84 5.39 -10.33
CA ARG A 198 -4.50 4.23 -10.95
C ARG A 198 -4.74 3.11 -9.95
N GLY A 199 -3.77 2.81 -9.09
CA GLY A 199 -3.94 1.85 -7.99
C GLY A 199 -5.12 2.21 -7.08
N LYS A 200 -5.26 3.49 -6.71
CA LYS A 200 -6.41 3.99 -5.93
C LYS A 200 -7.76 3.79 -6.62
N MET A 201 -7.81 3.92 -7.95
CA MET A 201 -9.05 3.66 -8.71
C MET A 201 -9.41 2.17 -8.73
N VAL A 202 -8.42 1.28 -8.76
CA VAL A 202 -8.64 -0.17 -8.60
C VAL A 202 -9.25 -0.45 -7.23
N ILE A 203 -8.66 0.07 -6.15
CA ILE A 203 -9.17 -0.10 -4.78
C ILE A 203 -10.59 0.46 -4.63
N ASN A 204 -10.86 1.66 -5.17
CA ASN A 204 -12.21 2.22 -5.14
C ASN A 204 -13.22 1.33 -5.87
N GLN A 205 -12.82 0.74 -7.00
CA GLN A 205 -13.67 -0.18 -7.76
C GLN A 205 -13.93 -1.50 -7.01
N GLN A 206 -13.02 -1.94 -6.15
CA GLN A 206 -13.21 -3.13 -5.30
C GLN A 206 -14.36 -2.95 -4.30
N SER A 207 -14.57 -1.75 -3.76
CA SER A 207 -15.71 -1.52 -2.85
C SER A 207 -17.05 -1.78 -3.55
N TYR A 208 -17.24 -1.29 -4.78
CA TYR A 208 -18.42 -1.62 -5.58
C TYR A 208 -18.48 -3.11 -5.92
N TYR A 209 -17.32 -3.72 -6.19
CA TYR A 209 -17.21 -5.14 -6.46
C TYR A 209 -17.82 -5.99 -5.33
N GLU A 210 -17.40 -5.73 -4.10
CA GLU A 210 -17.83 -6.45 -2.91
C GLU A 210 -19.30 -6.19 -2.58
N GLU A 211 -19.75 -4.95 -2.75
CA GLU A 211 -21.15 -4.58 -2.54
C GLU A 211 -22.08 -5.38 -3.47
N TYR A 212 -21.78 -5.40 -4.77
CA TYR A 212 -22.61 -6.07 -5.76
C TYR A 212 -22.50 -7.59 -5.70
N LEU A 213 -21.34 -8.13 -5.29
CA LEU A 213 -21.20 -9.55 -4.98
C LEU A 213 -22.10 -9.94 -3.79
N THR A 214 -22.13 -9.13 -2.74
CA THR A 214 -22.97 -9.34 -1.56
C THR A 214 -24.45 -9.32 -1.94
N GLN A 215 -24.91 -8.27 -2.63
CA GLN A 215 -26.31 -8.17 -3.07
C GLN A 215 -26.74 -9.35 -3.97
N THR A 216 -25.86 -9.79 -4.86
CA THR A 216 -26.09 -10.95 -5.74
C THR A 216 -26.19 -12.25 -4.94
N THR A 217 -25.30 -12.41 -3.95
CA THR A 217 -25.28 -13.56 -3.05
C THR A 217 -26.56 -13.61 -2.22
N GLU A 218 -27.01 -12.49 -1.65
CA GLU A 218 -28.26 -12.38 -0.90
C GLU A 218 -29.49 -12.72 -1.75
N ALA A 219 -29.57 -12.19 -2.98
CA ALA A 219 -30.66 -12.51 -3.90
C ALA A 219 -30.71 -14.01 -4.22
N SER A 220 -29.55 -14.60 -4.53
CA SER A 220 -29.45 -16.02 -4.84
C SER A 220 -29.68 -16.95 -3.64
N ALA A 221 -29.37 -16.53 -2.42
CA ALA A 221 -29.61 -17.31 -1.21
C ALA A 221 -31.11 -17.57 -0.95
N LYS A 222 -31.98 -16.71 -1.48
CA LYS A 222 -33.45 -16.91 -1.45
C LYS A 222 -33.91 -18.02 -2.40
N LEU A 223 -33.08 -18.42 -3.37
CA LEU A 223 -33.42 -19.32 -4.47
C LEU A 223 -32.61 -20.64 -4.43
N LEU A 224 -31.34 -20.59 -4.06
CA LEU A 224 -30.37 -21.70 -4.15
C LEU A 224 -30.03 -22.26 -2.77
N ASN A 225 -29.80 -23.57 -2.72
CA ASN A 225 -29.24 -24.24 -1.57
C ASN A 225 -27.71 -24.15 -1.59
N TYR A 226 -27.17 -23.26 -0.77
CA TYR A 226 -25.73 -23.04 -0.68
C TYR A 226 -24.94 -24.24 -0.14
N VAL A 227 -25.59 -25.15 0.60
CA VAL A 227 -24.97 -26.41 1.03
C VAL A 227 -24.71 -27.31 -0.18
N GLU A 228 -25.70 -27.46 -1.07
CA GLU A 228 -25.54 -28.21 -2.31
C GLU A 228 -24.63 -27.49 -3.31
N LEU A 229 -24.63 -26.15 -3.32
CA LEU A 229 -23.74 -25.35 -4.18
C LEU A 229 -22.26 -25.61 -3.88
N HIS A 230 -21.89 -25.68 -2.60
CA HIS A 230 -20.50 -25.83 -2.12
C HIS A 230 -20.08 -27.27 -1.82
N LYS A 231 -20.98 -28.24 -2.01
CA LYS A 231 -20.67 -29.66 -1.81
C LYS A 231 -19.45 -30.04 -2.64
N LYS A 232 -18.42 -30.57 -1.98
CA LYS A 232 -17.22 -31.07 -2.66
C LYS A 232 -17.59 -32.36 -3.40
N SER A 233 -17.33 -32.41 -4.71
CA SER A 233 -17.43 -33.66 -5.45
C SER A 233 -16.22 -34.55 -5.17
N LYS A 234 -16.44 -35.86 -5.04
CA LYS A 234 -15.36 -36.86 -4.98
C LYS A 234 -14.69 -37.07 -6.34
N THR A 235 -15.34 -36.62 -7.42
CA THR A 235 -14.81 -36.65 -8.79
C THR A 235 -14.43 -35.22 -9.21
N SER A 236 -13.52 -35.08 -10.17
CA SER A 236 -13.10 -33.77 -10.71
C SER A 236 -14.23 -32.98 -11.39
N ARG A 237 -15.43 -33.56 -11.55
CA ARG A 237 -16.62 -32.87 -12.05
C ARG A 237 -17.65 -32.69 -10.94
N LEU A 238 -18.01 -31.44 -10.69
CA LEU A 238 -19.18 -31.09 -9.89
C LEU A 238 -20.44 -31.38 -10.71
N THR A 239 -21.30 -32.23 -10.18
CA THR A 239 -22.57 -32.61 -10.82
C THR A 239 -23.72 -32.03 -10.00
N TYR A 240 -24.51 -31.17 -10.64
CA TYR A 240 -25.74 -30.58 -10.08
C TYR A 240 -26.98 -31.35 -10.53
N ASP A 241 -26.84 -32.64 -10.83
CA ASP A 241 -27.82 -33.39 -11.61
C ASP A 241 -29.13 -33.64 -10.86
N SER A 242 -29.13 -33.54 -9.53
CA SER A 242 -30.30 -33.73 -8.66
C SER A 242 -30.73 -32.50 -7.86
N VAL A 243 -30.05 -31.36 -8.00
CA VAL A 243 -30.38 -30.16 -7.20
C VAL A 243 -31.68 -29.53 -7.68
N LYS A 244 -32.40 -28.90 -6.75
CA LYS A 244 -33.60 -28.09 -7.04
C LYS A 244 -33.40 -26.70 -6.44
N LEU A 245 -34.06 -25.70 -7.03
CA LEU A 245 -34.19 -24.41 -6.36
C LEU A 245 -35.04 -24.58 -5.10
N ILE A 246 -34.65 -23.92 -4.01
CA ILE A 246 -35.42 -23.88 -2.75
C ILE A 246 -36.74 -23.17 -2.98
N ASN A 247 -36.72 -22.11 -3.80
CA ASN A 247 -37.89 -21.29 -4.10
C ASN A 247 -37.83 -20.84 -5.56
N PRO A 248 -38.49 -21.51 -6.52
CA PRO A 248 -38.47 -21.13 -7.93
C PRO A 248 -39.45 -19.98 -8.26
N ASP A 249 -39.54 -18.96 -7.40
CA ASP A 249 -40.39 -17.79 -7.64
C ASP A 249 -39.86 -16.95 -8.82
N GLN A 250 -40.74 -16.68 -9.80
CA GLN A 250 -40.35 -16.03 -11.05
C GLN A 250 -39.88 -14.58 -10.83
N THR A 251 -40.44 -13.89 -9.84
CA THR A 251 -40.06 -12.51 -9.51
C THR A 251 -38.66 -12.48 -8.89
N LYS A 252 -38.36 -13.40 -7.99
CA LYS A 252 -37.01 -13.55 -7.40
C LYS A 252 -35.98 -14.02 -8.42
N LEU A 253 -36.36 -14.87 -9.37
CA LEU A 253 -35.49 -15.25 -10.48
C LEU A 253 -35.16 -14.04 -11.36
N LEU A 254 -36.14 -13.17 -11.64
CA LEU A 254 -35.91 -11.91 -12.34
C LEU A 254 -35.03 -10.94 -11.51
N GLU A 255 -35.23 -10.86 -10.19
CA GLU A 255 -34.36 -10.09 -9.28
C GLU A 255 -32.90 -10.58 -9.38
N LEU A 256 -32.68 -11.90 -9.33
CA LEU A 256 -31.35 -12.49 -9.49
C LEU A 256 -30.75 -12.15 -10.87
N ALA A 257 -31.53 -12.24 -11.94
CA ALA A 257 -31.05 -11.90 -13.28
C ALA A 257 -30.60 -10.43 -13.38
N ASN A 258 -31.38 -9.50 -12.82
CA ASN A 258 -31.03 -8.09 -12.77
C ASN A 258 -29.74 -7.87 -11.97
N LYS A 259 -29.63 -8.46 -10.78
CA LYS A 259 -28.41 -8.37 -9.97
C LYS A 259 -27.19 -8.96 -10.68
N SER A 260 -27.36 -10.06 -11.42
CA SER A 260 -26.30 -10.65 -12.24
C SER A 260 -25.77 -9.70 -13.30
N ILE A 261 -26.64 -9.01 -14.04
CA ILE A 261 -26.23 -8.03 -15.06
C ILE A 261 -25.63 -6.77 -14.43
N MET A 262 -26.16 -6.29 -13.30
CA MET A 262 -25.56 -5.16 -12.59
C MET A 262 -24.14 -5.49 -12.12
N PHE A 263 -23.95 -6.66 -11.48
CA PHE A 263 -22.64 -7.09 -11.01
C PHE A 263 -21.68 -7.32 -12.19
N LYS A 264 -22.15 -7.87 -13.31
CA LYS A 264 -21.37 -7.94 -14.56
C LYS A 264 -20.76 -6.59 -14.95
N GLY A 265 -21.55 -5.51 -14.94
CA GLY A 265 -21.07 -4.16 -15.26
C GLY A 265 -19.95 -3.71 -14.32
N VAL A 266 -20.09 -4.00 -13.03
CA VAL A 266 -19.06 -3.72 -12.01
C VAL A 266 -17.78 -4.52 -12.26
N MET A 267 -17.89 -5.80 -12.63
CA MET A 267 -16.74 -6.64 -12.99
C MET A 267 -16.04 -6.13 -14.27
N GLN A 268 -16.80 -5.71 -15.27
CA GLN A 268 -16.25 -5.13 -16.50
C GLN A 268 -15.47 -3.84 -16.20
N MET A 269 -16.03 -2.97 -15.37
CA MET A 269 -15.33 -1.76 -14.93
C MET A 269 -14.06 -2.10 -14.14
N TYR A 270 -14.10 -3.13 -13.28
CA TYR A 270 -12.92 -3.60 -12.57
C TYR A 270 -11.81 -4.06 -13.53
N VAL A 271 -12.14 -4.87 -14.55
CA VAL A 271 -11.19 -5.26 -15.59
C VAL A 271 -10.59 -4.03 -16.31
N VAL A 272 -11.42 -3.03 -16.64
CA VAL A 272 -10.93 -1.77 -17.23
C VAL A 272 -9.96 -1.07 -16.28
N ARG A 273 -10.24 -0.98 -14.98
CA ARG A 273 -9.32 -0.36 -14.00
C ARG A 273 -8.00 -1.11 -13.89
N LEU A 274 -8.02 -2.44 -13.93
CA LEU A 274 -6.81 -3.26 -13.94
C LEU A 274 -5.97 -2.99 -15.19
N GLN A 275 -6.57 -3.00 -16.39
CA GLN A 275 -5.87 -2.70 -17.64
C GLN A 275 -5.28 -1.28 -17.68
N GLU A 276 -6.01 -0.32 -17.12
CA GLU A 276 -5.53 1.06 -16.99
C GLU A 276 -4.32 1.15 -16.04
N MET A 277 -4.36 0.42 -14.91
CA MET A 277 -3.25 0.36 -13.96
C MET A 277 -2.03 -0.34 -14.57
N GLU A 278 -2.22 -1.47 -15.26
CA GLU A 278 -1.17 -2.20 -15.97
C GLU A 278 -0.45 -1.29 -16.98
N LYS A 279 -1.21 -0.52 -17.76
CA LYS A 279 -0.64 0.44 -18.71
C LYS A 279 0.25 1.48 -18.02
N GLU A 280 -0.19 2.01 -16.88
CA GLU A 280 0.61 2.98 -16.11
C GLU A 280 1.81 2.31 -15.44
N ALA A 281 1.71 1.05 -15.01
CA ALA A 281 2.81 0.27 -14.46
C ALA A 281 3.92 0.04 -15.52
N ILE A 282 3.54 -0.39 -16.72
CA ILE A 282 4.47 -0.58 -17.85
C ILE A 282 5.15 0.74 -18.22
N ASN A 283 4.38 1.83 -18.28
CA ASN A 283 4.92 3.16 -18.55
C ASN A 283 5.87 3.64 -17.45
N LEU A 284 5.55 3.38 -16.18
CA LEU A 284 6.40 3.67 -15.03
C LEU A 284 7.73 2.91 -15.17
N ILE A 285 7.69 1.58 -15.33
CA ILE A 285 8.88 0.73 -15.46
C ILE A 285 9.78 1.26 -16.59
N ALA A 286 9.23 1.45 -17.79
CA ALA A 286 9.99 1.94 -18.95
C ALA A 286 10.61 3.32 -18.72
N THR A 287 9.87 4.23 -18.08
CA THR A 287 10.35 5.58 -17.79
C THR A 287 11.45 5.58 -16.74
N LEU A 288 11.26 4.82 -15.65
CA LEU A 288 12.24 4.73 -14.58
C LEU A 288 13.55 4.10 -15.05
N LYS A 289 13.47 2.99 -15.79
CA LYS A 289 14.66 2.34 -16.38
C LYS A 289 15.43 3.30 -17.28
N LYS A 290 14.73 4.02 -18.16
CA LYS A 290 15.34 4.99 -19.07
C LYS A 290 15.99 6.17 -18.34
N GLU A 291 15.27 6.84 -17.44
CA GLU A 291 15.71 8.08 -16.83
C GLU A 291 16.80 7.87 -15.77
N TYR A 292 16.90 6.65 -15.21
CA TYR A 292 17.93 6.27 -14.23
C TYR A 292 19.01 5.34 -14.78
N HIS A 293 18.99 5.05 -16.09
CA HIS A 293 19.96 4.18 -16.76
C HIS A 293 20.05 2.79 -16.11
N LEU A 294 18.89 2.19 -15.84
CA LEU A 294 18.75 0.85 -15.28
C LEU A 294 18.38 -0.13 -16.42
N GLU A 295 18.83 -1.37 -16.32
CA GLU A 295 18.53 -2.45 -17.29
C GLU A 295 17.10 -2.99 -17.13
#